data_AF-X1IRL8-F1
#
_entry.id   AF-X1IRL8-F1
#
_cell.length_a   1.000
_cell.length_b   1.000
_cell.length_c   1.000
_cell.angle_alpha   90.00
_cell.angle_beta   90.00
_cell.angle_gamma   90.00
#
_symmetry.space_group_name_H-M   'P 1'
#
loop_
_entity.id
_entity.type
_entity.pdbx_description
1 polymer ?
#
loop_
_entity_poly.entity_id
_entity_poly.type
_entity_poly.pdbx_seq_one_letter_code
_entity_poly.pdbx_strand_id
1 'polypeptide(L)'
;MTDWRLTFSIMAALVFIDTNIYLDFYRVRGGDTSLSILKHFDSNHNRIITTSVVEMEYKKNRQRVILESLKQIKPQDEDGLIVPAFLQESKQNKAIKRTKEQLSEQSKRLRERTAKLLQSP
;
A
#
# COMPACT_ATOMS: atom_id res chain seq x y z
N MET A 1 -8.99 38.32 -43.41
CA MET A 1 -9.31 38.66 -42.01
C MET A 1 -9.51 37.33 -41.30
N THR A 2 -8.45 36.77 -40.73
CA THR A 2 -8.46 35.42 -40.17
C THR A 2 -9.07 35.47 -38.79
N ASP A 3 -10.18 34.76 -38.61
CA ASP A 3 -10.92 34.70 -37.35
C ASP A 3 -10.09 33.94 -36.30
N TRP A 4 -9.43 34.69 -35.42
CA TRP A 4 -8.60 34.17 -34.34
C TRP A 4 -9.42 33.52 -33.21
N ARG A 5 -10.76 33.59 -33.28
CA ARG A 5 -11.66 33.09 -32.22
C ARG A 5 -11.87 31.58 -32.25
N LEU A 6 -11.37 30.87 -33.26
CA LEU A 6 -11.53 29.42 -33.41
C LEU A 6 -10.30 28.58 -33.06
N THR A 7 -9.19 29.20 -32.64
CA THR A 7 -7.98 28.49 -32.18
C THR A 7 -7.71 28.70 -30.70
N PHE A 8 -8.73 28.99 -29.89
CA PHE A 8 -8.67 28.66 -28.48
C PHE A 8 -8.97 27.17 -28.35
N SER A 9 -7.98 26.36 -28.72
CA SER A 9 -7.84 25.00 -28.21
C SER A 9 -8.23 25.06 -26.74
N ILE A 10 -9.28 24.34 -26.34
CA ILE A 10 -9.78 24.27 -24.95
C ILE A 10 -8.55 24.29 -24.06
N MET A 11 -8.27 25.42 -23.40
CA MET A 11 -7.00 25.60 -22.69
C MET A 11 -6.86 24.39 -21.79
N ALA A 12 -5.84 23.57 -22.04
CA ALA A 12 -5.58 22.38 -21.26
C ALA A 12 -5.35 22.86 -19.83
N ALA A 13 -6.42 22.84 -19.03
CA ALA A 13 -6.38 23.36 -17.67
C ALA A 13 -5.46 22.44 -16.88
N LEU A 14 -4.36 23.01 -16.38
CA LEU A 14 -3.41 22.36 -15.50
C LEU A 14 -3.89 22.55 -14.06
N VAL A 15 -3.83 21.47 -13.29
CA VAL A 15 -4.20 21.44 -11.87
C VAL A 15 -2.94 21.38 -11.05
N PHE A 16 -2.71 22.40 -10.24
CA PHE A 16 -1.68 22.34 -9.21
C PHE A 16 -2.20 21.52 -8.02
N ILE A 17 -1.42 20.52 -7.58
CA ILE A 17 -1.76 19.69 -6.42
C ILE A 17 -0.70 19.91 -5.34
N ASP A 18 -1.16 20.33 -4.16
CA ASP A 18 -0.31 20.42 -2.97
C ASP A 18 0.18 19.03 -2.53
N THR A 19 1.39 18.98 -1.97
CA THR A 19 2.02 17.75 -1.50
C THR A 19 1.15 16.96 -0.53
N ASN A 20 0.45 17.62 0.40
CA ASN A 20 -0.37 16.91 1.39
C ASN A 20 -1.57 16.22 0.73
N ILE A 21 -2.17 16.87 -0.27
CA ILE A 21 -3.29 16.31 -1.05
C ILE A 21 -2.78 15.19 -1.95
N TYR A 22 -1.61 15.36 -2.57
CA TYR A 22 -0.99 14.34 -3.41
C TYR A 22 -0.70 13.04 -2.63
N LEU A 23 -0.34 13.16 -1.35
CA LEU A 23 0.00 12.02 -0.48
C LEU A 23 -1.18 11.46 0.32
N ASP A 24 -2.41 11.94 0.12
CA ASP A 24 -3.60 11.45 0.83
C ASP A 24 -3.87 9.95 0.58
N PHE A 25 -3.34 9.36 -0.51
CA PHE A 25 -3.43 7.91 -0.73
C PHE A 25 -2.78 7.08 0.39
N TYR A 26 -1.82 7.64 1.14
CA TYR A 26 -1.26 6.99 2.33
C TYR A 26 -2.17 7.07 3.57
N ARG A 27 -3.13 8.00 3.60
CA ARG A 27 -4.04 8.21 4.74
C ARG A 27 -5.32 7.38 4.65
N VAL A 28 -5.74 7.04 3.44
CA VAL A 28 -6.93 6.21 3.22
C VAL A 28 -6.68 4.79 3.72
N ARG A 29 -7.50 4.34 4.68
CA ARG A 29 -7.48 2.97 5.19
C ARG A 29 -8.27 2.07 4.23
N GLY A 30 -7.61 1.05 3.68
CA GLY A 30 -8.19 0.10 2.71
C GLY A 30 -7.45 0.15 1.38
N GLY A 31 -6.89 -1.00 0.97
CA GLY A 31 -5.98 -1.09 -0.19
C GLY A 31 -6.60 -0.69 -1.52
N ASP A 32 -7.88 -1.00 -1.74
CA ASP A 32 -8.51 -0.77 -3.05
C ASP A 32 -8.77 0.73 -3.32
N THR A 33 -9.17 1.48 -2.30
CA THR A 33 -9.46 2.92 -2.43
C THR A 33 -8.18 3.74 -2.59
N SER A 34 -7.12 3.44 -1.84
CA SER A 34 -5.83 4.13 -1.97
C SER A 34 -5.19 3.91 -3.35
N LEU A 35 -5.28 2.69 -3.89
CA LEU A 35 -4.81 2.38 -5.23
C LEU A 35 -5.64 3.08 -6.31
N SER A 36 -6.95 3.25 -6.10
CA SER A 36 -7.80 4.00 -7.03
C SER A 36 -7.39 5.47 -7.15
N ILE A 37 -6.97 6.10 -6.04
CA ILE A 37 -6.48 7.48 -6.03
C ILE A 37 -5.18 7.59 -6.85
N LEU A 38 -4.23 6.68 -6.62
CA LEU A 38 -2.98 6.63 -7.39
C LEU A 38 -3.23 6.45 -8.90
N LYS A 39 -4.13 5.53 -9.27
CA LYS A 39 -4.51 5.32 -10.68
C LYS A 39 -5.13 6.57 -11.30
N HIS A 40 -5.92 7.32 -10.53
CA HIS A 40 -6.52 8.55 -11.01
C HIS A 40 -5.47 9.65 -11.25
N PHE A 41 -4.49 9.80 -10.36
CA PHE A 41 -3.37 10.72 -10.58
C PHE A 41 -2.54 10.32 -11.81
N ASP A 42 -2.22 9.04 -11.96
CA ASP A 42 -1.46 8.51 -13.11
C ASP A 42 -2.18 8.77 -14.43
N SER A 43 -3.49 8.51 -14.48
CA SER A 43 -4.32 8.74 -15.68
C SER A 43 -4.44 10.21 -16.08
N ASN A 44 -4.13 11.15 -15.18
CA ASN A 44 -4.21 12.59 -15.40
C ASN A 44 -2.85 13.28 -15.26
N HIS A 45 -1.74 12.53 -15.28
CA HIS A 45 -0.41 13.04 -14.97
C HIS A 45 -0.02 14.25 -15.85
N ASN A 46 -0.38 14.23 -17.13
CA ASN A 46 -0.13 15.32 -18.08
C ASN A 46 -0.87 16.63 -17.77
N ARG A 47 -1.79 16.61 -16.81
CA ARG A 47 -2.59 17.77 -16.37
C ARG A 47 -2.26 18.20 -14.95
N ILE A 48 -1.35 17.51 -14.27
CA ILE A 48 -1.01 17.77 -12.88
C ILE A 48 0.35 18.47 -12.82
N ILE A 49 0.40 19.59 -12.09
CA ILE A 49 1.65 20.27 -11.74
C ILE A 49 1.91 20.01 -10.26
N THR A 50 3.11 19.52 -9.95
CA THR A 50 3.63 19.33 -8.58
C THR A 50 4.90 20.12 -8.36
N THR A 51 5.28 20.32 -7.10
CA THR A 51 6.57 20.91 -6.73
C THR A 51 7.61 19.82 -6.44
N SER A 52 8.89 20.18 -6.39
CA SER A 52 9.97 19.28 -5.96
C SER A 52 9.83 18.79 -4.52
N VAL A 53 9.04 19.49 -3.69
CA VAL A 53 8.74 19.10 -2.31
C VAL A 53 7.99 17.76 -2.26
N VAL A 54 7.21 17.44 -3.29
CA VAL A 54 6.47 16.17 -3.39
C VAL A 54 7.42 14.97 -3.32
N GLU A 55 8.59 15.05 -3.95
CA GLU A 55 9.54 13.94 -3.95
C GLU A 55 10.09 13.64 -2.55
N MET A 56 10.48 14.68 -1.81
CA MET A 56 11.01 14.53 -0.45
C MET A 56 9.95 13.97 0.51
N GLU A 57 8.75 14.52 0.48
CA GLU A 57 7.65 14.08 1.35
C GLU A 57 7.13 12.69 0.96
N TYR A 58 7.17 12.33 -0.32
CA TYR A 58 6.86 10.97 -0.78
C TYR A 58 7.84 9.96 -0.17
N LYS A 59 9.16 10.18 -0.31
CA LYS A 59 10.17 9.27 0.24
C LYS A 59 10.05 9.12 1.75
N LYS A 60 9.83 10.24 2.46
CA LYS A 60 9.63 10.26 3.92
C LYS A 60 8.39 9.47 4.35
N ASN A 61 7.25 9.69 3.69
CA ASN A 61 6.03 8.94 3.99
C ASN A 61 6.16 7.46 3.64
N ARG A 62 6.79 7.15 2.52
CA ARG A 62 7.04 5.79 2.08
C ARG A 62 7.85 5.00 3.11
N GLN A 63 8.98 5.54 3.57
CA GLN A 63 9.79 4.91 4.60
C GLN A 63 8.99 4.68 5.90
N ARG A 64 8.24 5.70 6.35
CA ARG A 64 7.39 5.62 7.54
C ARG A 64 6.36 4.49 7.43
N VAL A 65 5.64 4.41 6.31
CA VAL A 65 4.60 3.40 6.08
C VAL A 65 5.19 1.98 6.01
N ILE A 66 6.36 1.80 5.39
CA ILE A 66 7.06 0.51 5.38
C ILE A 66 7.43 0.08 6.81
N LEU A 67 8.00 1.00 7.62
CA LEU A 67 8.36 0.72 9.01
C LEU A 67 7.15 0.40 9.89
N GLU A 68 6.06 1.15 9.75
CA GLU A 68 4.80 0.88 10.46
C GLU A 68 4.23 -0.49 10.05
N SER A 69 4.25 -0.82 8.76
CA SER A 69 3.77 -2.12 8.26
C SER A 69 4.59 -3.28 8.84
N LEU A 70 5.92 -3.16 8.92
CA LEU A 70 6.77 -4.17 9.55
C LEU A 70 6.47 -4.41 11.03
N LYS A 71 6.02 -3.38 11.76
CA LYS A 71 5.60 -3.51 13.16
C LYS A 71 4.26 -4.23 13.30
N GLN A 72 3.40 -4.13 12.29
CA GLN A 72 2.07 -4.75 12.28
C GLN A 72 2.09 -6.22 11.83
N ILE A 73 3.06 -6.61 11.00
CA ILE A 73 3.30 -8.02 10.64
C ILE A 73 3.92 -8.74 11.84
N LYS A 74 3.07 -9.19 12.76
CA LYS A 74 3.45 -9.96 13.94
C LYS A 74 3.58 -11.45 13.61
N PRO A 75 4.48 -12.18 14.29
CA PRO A 75 4.38 -13.63 14.38
C PRO A 75 2.98 -14.00 14.89
N GLN A 76 2.37 -15.03 14.33
CA GLN A 76 1.10 -15.53 14.86
C GLN A 76 1.38 -16.21 16.19
N ASP A 77 0.74 -15.74 17.26
CA ASP A 77 0.82 -16.41 18.56
C ASP A 77 0.13 -17.78 18.45
N GLU A 78 0.82 -18.84 18.88
CA GLU A 78 0.35 -20.22 18.75
C GLU A 78 -0.87 -20.54 19.65
N ASP A 79 -1.21 -19.62 20.56
CA ASP A 79 -2.06 -19.82 21.74
C ASP A 79 -3.57 -19.91 21.48
N GLY A 80 -4.03 -19.70 20.24
CA GLY A 80 -5.47 -19.54 19.99
C GLY A 80 -6.34 -20.80 20.10
N LEU A 81 -5.77 -22.01 20.15
CA LEU A 81 -6.57 -23.24 20.17
C LEU A 81 -5.91 -24.37 20.96
N ILE A 82 -6.52 -24.68 22.11
CA ILE A 82 -6.17 -25.84 22.94
C ILE A 82 -6.97 -27.04 22.47
N VAL A 83 -6.29 -28.03 21.90
CA VAL A 83 -6.94 -29.27 21.42
C VAL A 83 -6.96 -30.30 22.55
N PRO A 84 -8.14 -30.86 22.90
CA PRO A 84 -8.25 -31.90 23.92
C PRO A 84 -7.31 -33.08 23.64
N ALA A 85 -6.73 -33.66 24.69
CA ALA A 85 -5.71 -34.71 24.57
C ALA A 85 -6.16 -35.90 23.69
N PHE A 86 -7.42 -36.32 23.81
CA PHE A 86 -7.98 -37.43 23.04
C PHE A 86 -8.21 -37.12 21.55
N LEU A 87 -8.11 -35.85 21.13
CA LEU A 87 -8.22 -35.42 19.73
C LEU A 87 -6.88 -35.04 19.10
N GLN A 88 -5.75 -35.27 19.78
CA GLN A 88 -4.43 -34.91 19.27
C GLN A 88 -4.08 -35.62 17.96
N GLU A 89 -4.53 -36.87 17.79
CA GLU A 89 -4.30 -37.67 16.57
C GLU A 89 -5.33 -37.41 15.45
N SER A 90 -6.35 -36.60 15.73
CA SER A 90 -7.45 -36.34 14.79
C SER A 90 -6.95 -35.69 13.50
N LYS A 91 -7.66 -35.96 12.39
CA LYS A 91 -7.37 -35.34 11.09
C LYS A 91 -7.49 -33.81 11.16
N GLN A 92 -8.43 -33.32 11.97
CA GLN A 92 -8.69 -31.90 12.21
C GLN A 92 -7.50 -31.24 12.89
N ASN A 93 -6.96 -31.82 13.96
CA ASN A 93 -5.77 -31.27 14.64
C ASN A 93 -4.56 -31.22 13.70
N LYS A 94 -4.33 -32.28 12.91
CA LYS A 94 -3.26 -32.32 11.90
C LYS A 94 -3.42 -31.23 10.84
N ALA A 95 -4.65 -30.97 10.37
CA ALA A 95 -4.94 -29.89 9.44
C ALA A 95 -4.70 -28.50 10.05
N ILE A 96 -5.11 -28.30 11.31
CA ILE A 96 -4.87 -27.04 12.04
C ILE A 96 -3.37 -26.78 12.19
N LYS A 97 -2.58 -27.77 12.62
CA LYS A 97 -1.11 -27.65 12.73
C LYS A 97 -0.48 -27.23 11.41
N ARG A 98 -0.80 -27.92 10.31
CA ARG A 98 -0.31 -27.58 8.97
C ARG A 98 -0.69 -26.16 8.55
N THR A 99 -1.92 -25.74 8.82
CA THR A 99 -2.39 -24.40 8.49
C THR A 99 -1.64 -23.33 9.28
N LYS A 100 -1.38 -23.57 10.57
CA LYS A 100 -0.55 -22.67 11.42
C LYS A 100 0.87 -22.55 10.88
N GLU A 101 1.51 -23.66 10.52
CA GLU A 101 2.85 -23.68 9.91
C GLU A 101 2.88 -22.90 8.60
N GLN A 102 1.90 -23.13 7.72
CA GLN A 102 1.77 -22.39 6.46
C GLN A 102 1.58 -20.89 6.69
N LEU A 103 0.71 -20.51 7.63
CA LEU A 103 0.46 -19.11 7.95
C LEU A 103 1.71 -18.43 8.51
N SER A 104 2.48 -19.12 9.36
CA SER A 104 3.76 -18.63 9.90
C SER A 104 4.77 -18.38 8.78
N GLU A 105 4.95 -19.34 7.87
CA GLU A 105 5.84 -19.20 6.72
C GLU A 105 5.42 -18.05 5.79
N GLN A 106 4.12 -17.93 5.49
CA GLN A 106 3.64 -16.80 4.66
C GLN A 106 3.85 -15.44 5.36
N SER A 107 3.61 -15.36 6.66
CA SER A 107 3.83 -14.15 7.45
C SER A 107 5.32 -13.76 7.45
N LYS A 108 6.22 -14.73 7.59
CA LYS A 108 7.67 -14.54 7.48
C LYS A 108 8.07 -14.00 6.10
N ARG A 109 7.58 -14.61 5.02
CA ARG A 109 7.83 -14.16 3.64
C ARG A 109 7.32 -12.74 3.40
N LEU A 110 6.14 -12.42 3.92
CA LEU A 110 5.56 -11.08 3.82
C LEU A 110 6.44 -10.05 4.54
N ARG A 111 6.91 -10.39 5.75
CA ARG A 111 7.84 -9.56 6.52
C ARG A 111 9.16 -9.34 5.78
N GLU A 112 9.76 -10.40 5.24
CA GLU A 112 11.01 -10.33 4.47
C GLU A 112 10.87 -9.46 3.22
N ARG A 113 9.79 -9.63 2.46
CA ARG A 113 9.49 -8.79 1.29
C ARG A 113 9.36 -7.32 1.68
N THR A 114 8.66 -7.05 2.77
CA THR A 114 8.47 -5.68 3.28
C THR A 114 9.81 -5.09 3.75
N ALA A 115 10.66 -5.87 4.41
CA ALA A 115 11.97 -5.44 4.88
C ALA A 115 12.93 -5.12 3.72
N LYS A 116 12.88 -5.89 2.63
CA LYS A 116 13.65 -5.61 1.41
C LYS A 116 13.34 -4.24 0.80
N LEU A 117 12.10 -3.74 0.95
CA LEU A 117 11.74 -2.40 0.48
C LEU A 117 12.49 -1.28 1.23
N LEU A 118 13.04 -1.54 2.42
CA LEU A 118 13.87 -0.56 3.13
C LEU A 118 15.30 -0.44 2.59
N GLN A 119 15.76 -1.39 1.75
CA GLN A 119 17.09 -1.32 1.15
C GLN A 119 17.15 -0.26 0.04
N SER A 120 16.00 0.11 -0.52
CA SER A 120 15.80 1.22 -1.46
C SER A 120 14.44 1.87 -1.15
N PRO A 121 14.37 2.64 -0.05
CA PRO A 121 13.12 3.18 0.46
C PRO A 121 12.52 4.25 -0.46
#